data_AF-A0A060RJJ9-F1
#
_entry.id   AF-A0A060RJJ9-F1
#
_cell.length_a   1.000
_cell.length_b   1.000
_cell.length_c   1.000
_cell.angle_alpha   90.00
_cell.angle_beta   90.00
_cell.angle_gamma   90.00
#
_symmetry.space_group_name_H-M   'P 1'
#
loop_
_entity.id
_entity.type
_entity.pdbx_description
1 polymer ?
#
loop_
_entity_poly.entity_id
_entity_poly.type
_entity_poly.pdbx_seq_one_letter_code
_entity_poly.pdbx_strand_id
1 'polypeptide(L)'
;MTEKLTILHLNDWHSHFETYPKLKRFFQNYADQDAEVIKIDVGDNIDRWHPMTDATQGKYNVQLMNELGIDFATIGNNEGIGLAKTMLNQVYENANFDVILGNLEDEAGRPTWANPYKIYETALGTKIVFLAYTFPYYLTYHPGGWQVLDPIMCLKRDLEIPEVKSADFHILLSHLGLPLDEKITAEVPEIDLIIGAHTHHVFEDGACLNGTYLAAAGKYGQFAGEINLIFEHHELSDITIHAHETSHMPSKPSDKEWIETVEVNGRKLLSQEVVKSFDHELSLDESCQIVMTAMKEYANADIAMINSGLVVTPFSKNITKDTLQHSLPHQMRLARLEVTTDELTTICQDVFSQAELLANQQIRGMGFRGKEFGRVLTSTPNA
;
A
#
# COMPACT_ATOMS: atom_id res chain seq x y z
N MET A 1 -19.51 29.74 -17.64
CA MET A 1 -19.30 28.48 -18.40
C MET A 1 -19.26 27.38 -17.37
N THR A 2 -19.88 26.23 -17.65
CA THR A 2 -20.02 25.12 -16.71
C THR A 2 -19.17 23.96 -17.19
N GLU A 3 -18.31 23.45 -16.32
CA GLU A 3 -17.41 22.32 -16.55
C GLU A 3 -17.79 21.17 -15.61
N LYS A 4 -17.68 19.94 -16.10
CA LYS A 4 -17.89 18.75 -15.29
C LYS A 4 -16.66 17.87 -15.34
N LEU A 5 -16.22 17.43 -14.17
CA LEU A 5 -15.13 16.50 -14.01
C LEU A 5 -15.57 15.38 -13.08
N THR A 6 -15.38 14.14 -13.51
CA THR A 6 -15.52 12.96 -12.67
C THR A 6 -14.14 12.42 -12.31
N ILE A 7 -13.94 12.13 -11.03
CA ILE A 7 -12.79 11.40 -10.53
C ILE A 7 -13.26 10.02 -10.09
N LEU A 8 -12.74 8.96 -10.72
CA LEU A 8 -12.88 7.59 -10.24
C LEU A 8 -11.63 7.22 -9.45
N HIS A 9 -11.79 6.61 -8.27
CA HIS A 9 -10.62 6.25 -7.48
C HIS A 9 -10.70 4.87 -6.81
N LEU A 10 -9.52 4.31 -6.56
CA LEU A 10 -9.27 3.15 -5.71
C LEU A 10 -8.23 3.51 -4.65
N ASN A 11 -8.21 2.77 -3.55
CA ASN A 11 -7.17 2.83 -2.54
C ASN A 11 -7.07 1.46 -1.85
N ASP A 12 -5.91 1.19 -1.23
CA ASP A 12 -5.69 0.03 -0.39
C ASP A 12 -6.12 -1.29 -1.06
N TRP A 13 -5.72 -1.48 -2.31
CA TRP A 13 -6.13 -2.68 -3.04
C TRP A 13 -5.43 -3.94 -2.50
N HIS A 14 -4.19 -3.80 -2.00
CA HIS A 14 -3.42 -4.84 -1.31
C HIS A 14 -3.35 -6.17 -2.09
N SER A 15 -3.28 -6.08 -3.42
CA SER A 15 -3.23 -7.24 -4.33
C SER A 15 -4.40 -8.23 -4.18
N HIS A 16 -5.55 -7.75 -3.70
CA HIS A 16 -6.81 -8.48 -3.68
C HIS A 16 -7.50 -8.44 -5.04
N PHE A 17 -6.98 -9.26 -5.97
CA PHE A 17 -7.44 -9.27 -7.35
C PHE A 17 -8.83 -9.87 -7.57
N GLU A 18 -9.50 -10.36 -6.53
CA GLU A 18 -10.83 -10.99 -6.61
C GLU A 18 -11.90 -10.04 -7.16
N THR A 19 -11.75 -8.75 -6.89
CA THR A 19 -12.67 -7.69 -7.34
C THR A 19 -12.26 -7.10 -8.70
N TYR A 20 -11.06 -7.40 -9.20
CA TYR A 20 -10.50 -6.79 -10.42
C TYR A 20 -11.43 -6.88 -11.63
N PRO A 21 -12.02 -8.04 -11.98
CA PRO A 21 -12.81 -8.11 -13.21
C PRO A 21 -14.02 -7.18 -13.18
N LYS A 22 -14.62 -6.99 -11.99
CA LYS A 22 -15.73 -6.06 -11.78
C LYS A 22 -15.27 -4.61 -11.88
N LEU A 23 -14.19 -4.27 -11.16
CA LEU A 23 -13.58 -2.94 -11.21
C LEU A 23 -13.19 -2.55 -12.63
N LYS A 24 -12.56 -3.46 -13.38
CA LYS A 24 -12.21 -3.25 -14.78
C LYS A 24 -13.42 -2.88 -15.63
N ARG A 25 -14.53 -3.60 -15.47
CA ARG A 25 -15.78 -3.25 -16.18
C ARG A 25 -16.35 -1.92 -15.72
N PHE A 26 -16.30 -1.60 -14.43
CA PHE A 26 -16.75 -0.32 -13.91
C PHE A 26 -15.93 0.82 -14.52
N PHE A 27 -14.61 0.80 -14.36
CA PHE A 27 -13.68 1.84 -14.84
C PHE A 27 -13.67 1.99 -16.37
N GLN A 28 -13.82 0.89 -17.13
CA GLN A 28 -13.81 0.95 -18.60
C GLN A 28 -15.15 1.31 -19.22
N ASN A 29 -16.27 0.92 -18.60
CA ASN A 29 -17.60 1.25 -19.10
C ASN A 29 -18.13 2.57 -18.52
N TYR A 30 -17.43 3.15 -17.54
CA TYR A 30 -17.77 4.47 -17.04
C TYR A 30 -17.58 5.49 -18.16
N ALA A 31 -18.69 6.02 -18.64
CA ALA A 31 -18.75 7.02 -19.68
C ALA A 31 -19.77 8.05 -19.25
N ASP A 32 -19.30 9.17 -18.71
CA ASP A 32 -20.08 10.40 -18.67
C ASP A 32 -19.78 11.15 -19.97
N GLN A 33 -20.80 11.30 -20.83
CA GLN A 33 -20.62 11.96 -22.13
C GLN A 33 -20.40 13.48 -21.99
N ASP A 34 -20.75 14.04 -20.82
CA ASP A 34 -20.72 15.47 -20.56
C ASP A 34 -19.62 15.86 -19.55
N ALA A 35 -18.82 14.91 -19.06
CA ALA A 35 -17.73 15.16 -18.11
C ALA A 35 -16.40 14.58 -18.59
N GLU A 36 -15.32 15.28 -18.27
CA GLU A 36 -13.98 14.71 -18.31
C GLU A 36 -13.86 13.67 -17.19
N VAL A 37 -13.07 12.60 -17.39
CA VAL A 37 -12.91 11.54 -16.39
C VAL A 37 -11.43 11.35 -16.10
N ILE A 38 -11.05 11.48 -14.82
CA ILE A 38 -9.72 11.17 -14.30
C ILE A 38 -9.82 9.94 -13.40
N LYS A 39 -8.87 9.01 -13.52
CA LYS A 39 -8.85 7.76 -12.75
C LYS A 39 -7.62 7.71 -11.87
N ILE A 40 -7.80 7.42 -10.59
CA ILE A 40 -6.76 7.59 -9.56
C ILE A 40 -6.60 6.34 -8.70
N ASP A 41 -5.37 6.05 -8.30
CA ASP A 41 -5.06 5.12 -7.21
C ASP A 41 -4.35 5.84 -6.05
N VAL A 42 -4.83 5.63 -4.82
CA VAL A 42 -4.33 6.32 -3.63
C VAL A 42 -3.38 5.42 -2.80
N GLY A 43 -2.66 4.49 -3.44
CA GLY A 43 -1.60 3.71 -2.80
C GLY A 43 -2.07 2.46 -2.02
N ASP A 44 -1.09 1.70 -1.52
CA ASP A 44 -1.25 0.34 -0.97
C ASP A 44 -1.93 -0.61 -1.97
N ASN A 45 -1.56 -0.53 -3.24
CA ASN A 45 -1.98 -1.47 -4.26
C ASN A 45 -1.19 -2.80 -4.19
N ILE A 46 0.10 -2.70 -3.89
CA ILE A 46 1.06 -3.81 -3.99
C ILE A 46 1.23 -4.48 -2.63
N ASP A 47 0.88 -5.77 -2.56
CA ASP A 47 1.10 -6.62 -1.42
C ASP A 47 1.61 -7.99 -1.89
N ARG A 48 2.78 -8.37 -1.40
CA ARG A 48 3.49 -9.59 -1.80
C ARG A 48 2.93 -10.87 -1.16
N TRP A 49 1.81 -10.83 -0.43
CA TRP A 49 1.12 -12.07 -0.07
C TRP A 49 0.55 -12.78 -1.32
N HIS A 50 0.14 -12.02 -2.36
CA HIS A 50 -0.44 -12.62 -3.56
C HIS A 50 0.68 -13.21 -4.44
N PRO A 51 0.60 -14.49 -4.87
CA PRO A 51 1.67 -15.16 -5.62
C PRO A 51 2.11 -14.43 -6.89
N MET A 52 1.15 -13.90 -7.66
CA MET A 52 1.46 -13.15 -8.88
C MET A 52 2.20 -11.83 -8.58
N THR A 53 1.83 -11.14 -7.50
CA THR A 53 2.47 -9.89 -7.10
C THR A 53 3.90 -10.15 -6.64
N ASP A 54 4.13 -11.19 -5.86
CA ASP A 54 5.48 -11.55 -5.41
C ASP A 54 6.38 -12.03 -6.57
N ALA A 55 5.84 -12.88 -7.45
CA ALA A 55 6.56 -13.39 -8.62
C ALA A 55 7.05 -12.27 -9.55
N THR A 56 6.26 -11.19 -9.65
CA THR A 56 6.51 -10.07 -10.56
C THR A 56 7.04 -8.83 -9.85
N GLN A 57 7.29 -8.92 -8.54
CA GLN A 57 7.74 -7.80 -7.70
C GLN A 57 6.84 -6.57 -7.84
N GLY A 58 5.52 -6.76 -7.93
CA GLY A 58 4.53 -5.70 -8.08
C GLY A 58 4.29 -5.21 -9.50
N LYS A 59 5.10 -5.61 -10.50
CA LYS A 59 4.92 -5.15 -11.89
C LYS A 59 3.57 -5.60 -12.49
N TYR A 60 3.01 -6.72 -12.02
CA TYR A 60 1.66 -7.13 -12.42
C TYR A 60 0.58 -6.17 -11.92
N ASN A 61 0.70 -5.64 -10.70
CA ASN A 61 -0.24 -4.64 -10.17
C ASN A 61 -0.24 -3.37 -11.03
N VAL A 62 0.94 -2.88 -11.42
CA VAL A 62 1.08 -1.73 -12.33
C VAL A 62 0.47 -2.03 -13.70
N GLN A 63 0.61 -3.25 -14.22
CA GLN A 63 -0.08 -3.66 -15.45
C GLN A 63 -1.60 -3.58 -15.29
N LEU A 64 -2.16 -4.06 -14.17
CA LEU A 64 -3.61 -3.97 -13.93
C LEU A 64 -4.07 -2.50 -13.83
N MET A 65 -3.30 -1.62 -13.19
CA MET A 65 -3.59 -0.18 -13.16
C MET A 65 -3.58 0.43 -14.58
N ASN A 66 -2.61 0.07 -15.42
CA ASN A 66 -2.59 0.50 -16.82
C ASN A 66 -3.84 0.04 -17.59
N GLU A 67 -4.32 -1.18 -17.34
CA GLU A 67 -5.53 -1.72 -17.96
C GLU A 67 -6.83 -1.04 -17.46
N LEU A 68 -6.84 -0.55 -16.22
CA LEU A 68 -7.91 0.31 -15.69
C LEU A 68 -7.89 1.71 -16.30
N GLY A 69 -6.75 2.10 -16.89
CA GLY A 69 -6.52 3.43 -17.41
C GLY A 69 -6.37 4.46 -16.29
N ILE A 70 -5.70 4.08 -15.19
CA ILE A 70 -5.30 5.06 -14.17
C ILE A 70 -4.50 6.17 -14.85
N ASP A 71 -4.75 7.41 -14.43
CA ASP A 71 -4.06 8.62 -14.90
C ASP A 71 -3.01 9.07 -13.88
N PHE A 72 -3.38 9.05 -12.59
CA PHE A 72 -2.52 9.45 -11.47
C PHE A 72 -2.51 8.40 -10.38
N ALA A 73 -1.36 8.20 -9.74
CA ALA A 73 -1.26 7.33 -8.58
C ALA A 73 -0.36 7.95 -7.51
N THR A 74 -0.53 7.53 -6.26
CA THR A 74 0.52 7.67 -5.25
C THR A 74 0.93 6.30 -4.71
N ILE A 75 1.80 6.29 -3.72
CA ILE A 75 2.24 5.07 -3.06
C ILE A 75 1.74 5.04 -1.61
N GLY A 76 1.45 3.85 -1.12
CA GLY A 76 1.22 3.65 0.29
C GLY A 76 2.46 3.13 1.00
N ASN A 77 2.30 2.81 2.28
CA ASN A 77 3.36 2.20 3.08
C ASN A 77 3.75 0.82 2.54
N ASN A 78 2.85 0.08 1.90
CA ASN A 78 3.16 -1.26 1.39
C ASN A 78 4.08 -1.24 0.16
N GLU A 79 3.99 -0.23 -0.70
CA GLU A 79 5.03 0.00 -1.70
C GLU A 79 6.29 0.58 -1.07
N GLY A 80 6.13 1.68 -0.34
CA GLY A 80 7.24 2.50 0.15
C GLY A 80 8.14 1.79 1.16
N ILE A 81 7.49 1.05 2.06
CA ILE A 81 8.15 0.17 3.01
C ILE A 81 8.23 -1.20 2.40
N GLY A 82 7.13 -1.85 2.01
CA GLY A 82 7.07 -3.30 1.72
C GLY A 82 7.90 -3.79 0.52
N LEU A 83 8.29 -2.94 -0.43
CA LEU A 83 9.25 -3.28 -1.47
C LEU A 83 10.70 -2.99 -1.05
N ALA A 84 11.68 -3.71 -1.61
CA ALA A 84 13.06 -3.28 -1.50
C ALA A 84 13.25 -1.98 -2.31
N LYS A 85 14.18 -1.12 -1.92
CA LYS A 85 14.44 0.15 -2.63
C LYS A 85 14.66 -0.04 -4.14
N THR A 86 15.42 -1.06 -4.51
CA THR A 86 15.65 -1.42 -5.92
C THR A 86 14.37 -1.83 -6.64
N MET A 87 13.47 -2.55 -5.97
CA MET A 87 12.17 -2.94 -6.54
C MET A 87 11.24 -1.74 -6.69
N LEU A 88 11.12 -0.89 -5.66
CA LEU A 88 10.31 0.33 -5.73
C LEU A 88 10.79 1.26 -6.86
N ASN A 89 12.11 1.40 -7.03
CA ASN A 89 12.69 2.17 -8.12
C ASN A 89 12.41 1.63 -9.53
N GLN A 90 11.95 0.37 -9.65
CA GLN A 90 11.71 -0.29 -10.93
C GLN A 90 10.24 -0.62 -11.20
N VAL A 91 9.39 -0.63 -10.17
CA VAL A 91 8.03 -1.17 -10.29
C VAL A 91 7.17 -0.34 -11.24
N TYR A 92 7.39 0.97 -11.28
CA TYR A 92 6.65 1.92 -12.12
C TYR A 92 7.28 2.21 -13.49
N GLU A 93 8.35 1.52 -13.91
CA GLU A 93 9.05 1.77 -15.19
C GLU A 93 8.13 1.70 -16.43
N ASN A 94 7.07 0.90 -16.36
CA ASN A 94 6.09 0.74 -17.44
C ASN A 94 4.70 1.29 -17.07
N ALA A 95 4.62 2.20 -16.09
CA ALA A 95 3.38 2.87 -15.77
C ALA A 95 2.97 3.81 -16.91
N ASN A 96 1.69 3.78 -17.28
CA ASN A 96 1.09 4.73 -18.24
C ASN A 96 0.47 5.95 -17.53
N PHE A 97 0.77 6.10 -16.24
CA PHE A 97 0.23 7.11 -15.33
C PHE A 97 1.36 7.83 -14.61
N ASP A 98 1.05 9.03 -14.11
CA ASP A 98 1.99 9.79 -13.29
C ASP A 98 1.91 9.33 -11.83
N VAL A 99 3.07 9.02 -11.24
CA VAL A 99 3.16 8.81 -9.79
C VAL A 99 3.44 10.15 -9.11
N ILE A 100 2.59 10.55 -8.17
CA ILE A 100 2.69 11.79 -7.39
C ILE A 100 3.12 11.43 -5.97
N LEU A 101 4.17 12.06 -5.47
CA LEU A 101 4.67 11.84 -4.11
C LEU A 101 5.55 13.00 -3.63
N GLY A 102 5.08 13.71 -2.59
CA GLY A 102 5.70 14.94 -2.12
C GLY A 102 6.63 14.79 -0.90
N ASN A 103 6.60 13.66 -0.18
CA ASN A 103 7.31 13.48 1.10
C ASN A 103 8.24 12.26 1.17
N LEU A 104 8.68 11.68 0.05
CA LEU A 104 9.67 10.61 0.05
C LEU A 104 10.91 11.01 -0.78
N GLU A 105 12.08 10.83 -0.20
CA GLU A 105 13.36 11.14 -0.82
C GLU A 105 14.47 10.17 -0.38
N ASP A 106 15.62 10.23 -1.03
CA ASP A 106 16.87 9.66 -0.55
C ASP A 106 18.02 10.69 -0.64
N GLU A 107 19.27 10.23 -0.52
CA GLU A 107 20.45 11.10 -0.64
C GLU A 107 20.54 11.86 -1.97
N ALA A 108 19.90 11.37 -3.04
CA ALA A 108 19.82 12.03 -4.34
C ALA A 108 18.58 12.93 -4.48
N GLY A 109 17.72 13.00 -3.46
CA GLY A 109 16.46 13.74 -3.45
C GLY A 109 15.25 12.88 -3.80
N ARG A 110 14.20 13.51 -4.37
CA ARG A 110 12.99 12.79 -4.77
C ARG A 110 13.31 11.75 -5.86
N PRO A 111 12.74 10.54 -5.79
CA PRO A 111 12.91 9.54 -6.84
C PRO A 111 12.45 10.05 -8.21
N THR A 112 13.17 9.69 -9.27
CA THR A 112 12.88 10.18 -10.64
C THR A 112 11.58 9.66 -11.23
N TRP A 113 11.01 8.59 -10.66
CA TRP A 113 9.72 8.04 -11.05
C TRP A 113 8.53 8.78 -10.41
N ALA A 114 8.78 9.72 -9.49
CA ALA A 114 7.74 10.47 -8.79
C ALA A 114 7.79 11.98 -9.09
N ASN A 115 6.61 12.56 -9.35
CA ASN A 115 6.41 14.00 -9.44
C ASN A 115 6.02 14.57 -8.06
N PRO A 116 6.42 15.82 -7.72
CA PRO A 116 6.01 16.46 -6.46
C PRO A 116 4.50 16.73 -6.38
N TYR A 117 3.91 17.13 -7.50
CA TYR A 117 2.50 17.45 -7.70
C TYR A 117 2.17 17.27 -9.19
N LYS A 118 0.90 17.30 -9.53
CA LYS A 118 0.41 17.34 -10.90
C LYS A 118 -0.62 18.45 -11.05
N ILE A 119 -0.47 19.31 -12.05
CA ILE A 119 -1.53 20.23 -12.45
C ILE A 119 -2.25 19.62 -13.65
N TYR A 120 -3.56 19.47 -13.52
CA TYR A 120 -4.48 19.12 -14.59
C TYR A 120 -5.24 20.39 -14.99
N GLU A 121 -5.34 20.64 -16.30
CA GLU A 121 -6.13 21.75 -16.84
C GLU A 121 -7.28 21.13 -17.63
N THR A 122 -8.51 21.44 -17.24
CA THR A 122 -9.72 20.97 -17.95
C THR A 122 -9.77 21.57 -19.36
N ALA A 123 -10.61 21.02 -20.23
CA ALA A 123 -10.77 21.51 -21.61
C ALA A 123 -11.20 22.98 -21.70
N LEU A 124 -11.79 23.53 -20.64
CA LEU A 124 -12.24 24.93 -20.57
C LEU A 124 -11.36 25.80 -19.65
N GLY A 125 -10.30 25.25 -19.06
CA GLY A 125 -9.18 26.00 -18.47
C GLY A 125 -9.12 26.03 -16.94
N THR A 126 -10.00 25.33 -16.23
CA THR A 126 -9.92 25.19 -14.77
C THR A 126 -8.69 24.36 -14.40
N LYS A 127 -7.86 24.90 -13.50
CA LYS A 127 -6.61 24.28 -13.05
C LYS A 127 -6.81 23.58 -11.72
N ILE A 128 -6.58 22.28 -11.72
CA ILE A 128 -6.73 21.42 -10.55
C ILE A 128 -5.35 20.88 -10.22
N VAL A 129 -4.91 21.06 -8.98
CA VAL A 129 -3.64 20.51 -8.52
C VAL A 129 -3.86 19.27 -7.67
N PHE A 130 -3.08 18.23 -7.96
CA PHE A 130 -3.01 16.99 -7.22
C PHE A 130 -1.69 16.95 -6.46
N LEU A 131 -1.80 16.91 -5.14
CA LEU A 131 -0.70 16.70 -4.19
C LEU A 131 -0.85 15.30 -3.60
N ALA A 132 0.24 14.66 -3.19
CA ALA A 132 0.15 13.31 -2.63
C ALA A 132 1.24 13.03 -1.61
N TYR A 133 0.87 12.34 -0.53
CA TYR A 133 1.80 12.01 0.56
C TYR A 133 1.52 10.63 1.13
N THR A 134 2.59 9.97 1.58
CA THR A 134 2.56 8.64 2.19
C THR A 134 2.84 8.69 3.69
N PHE A 135 2.27 7.76 4.47
CA PHE A 135 2.36 7.77 5.92
C PHE A 135 3.83 7.73 6.39
N PRO A 136 4.26 8.65 7.29
CA PRO A 136 5.67 8.82 7.60
C PRO A 136 6.16 7.85 8.68
N TYR A 137 6.31 6.56 8.35
CA TYR A 137 6.96 5.58 9.23
C TYR A 137 8.48 5.79 9.30
N TYR A 138 8.92 6.88 9.95
CA TYR A 138 10.31 7.36 9.96
C TYR A 138 11.35 6.27 10.26
N LEU A 139 11.08 5.43 11.28
CA LEU A 139 12.00 4.37 11.73
C LEU A 139 12.11 3.20 10.75
N THR A 140 11.17 3.07 9.81
CA THR A 140 11.10 1.93 8.89
C THR A 140 11.59 2.28 7.49
N TYR A 141 11.36 3.52 7.04
CA TYR A 141 11.87 3.98 5.75
C TYR A 141 13.41 4.10 5.73
N HIS A 142 14.01 4.63 6.80
CA HIS A 142 15.46 4.87 6.85
C HIS A 142 16.31 3.60 6.66
N PRO A 143 16.06 2.48 7.37
CA PRO A 143 16.75 1.21 7.09
C PRO A 143 16.51 0.67 5.67
N GLY A 144 15.40 1.05 5.03
CA GLY A 144 15.11 0.75 3.63
C GLY A 144 15.85 1.62 2.62
N GLY A 145 16.67 2.58 3.08
CA GLY A 145 17.40 3.53 2.25
C GLY A 145 16.56 4.72 1.78
N TRP A 146 15.45 4.99 2.46
CA TRP A 146 14.54 6.10 2.16
C TRP A 146 14.41 7.05 3.35
N GLN A 147 14.22 8.33 3.07
CA GLN A 147 13.84 9.34 4.04
C GLN A 147 12.41 9.78 3.73
N VAL A 148 11.50 9.54 4.68
CA VAL A 148 10.14 10.07 4.62
C VAL A 148 10.07 11.35 5.46
N LEU A 149 9.48 12.40 4.90
CA LEU A 149 9.40 13.73 5.50
C LEU A 149 8.04 13.94 6.20
N ASP A 150 7.99 14.93 7.09
CA ASP A 150 6.73 15.37 7.68
C ASP A 150 5.75 15.84 6.59
N PRO A 151 4.59 15.18 6.45
CA PRO A 151 3.68 15.42 5.34
C PRO A 151 3.00 16.78 5.43
N ILE A 152 2.70 17.30 6.62
CA ILE A 152 2.05 18.61 6.77
C ILE A 152 3.03 19.74 6.41
N MET A 153 4.30 19.61 6.82
CA MET A 153 5.36 20.54 6.44
C MET A 153 5.60 20.53 4.92
N CYS A 154 5.64 19.35 4.30
CA CYS A 154 5.75 19.23 2.85
C CYS A 154 4.53 19.84 2.14
N LEU A 155 3.32 19.56 2.63
CA LEU A 155 2.07 20.11 2.10
C LEU A 155 2.06 21.64 2.12
N LYS A 156 2.35 22.26 3.27
CA LYS A 156 2.41 23.71 3.40
C LYS A 156 3.50 24.32 2.51
N ARG A 157 4.64 23.65 2.34
CA ARG A 157 5.71 24.08 1.41
C ARG A 157 5.23 24.01 -0.04
N ASP A 158 4.61 22.91 -0.44
CA ASP A 158 4.23 22.67 -1.83
C ASP A 158 3.07 23.59 -2.26
N LEU A 159 2.18 23.95 -1.33
CA LEU A 159 1.12 24.95 -1.55
C LEU A 159 1.64 26.38 -1.79
N GLU A 160 2.87 26.70 -1.39
CA GLU A 160 3.49 28.00 -1.66
C GLU A 160 4.19 28.08 -3.02
N ILE A 161 4.25 26.97 -3.77
CA ILE A 161 4.77 26.97 -5.14
C ILE A 161 3.82 27.81 -6.01
N PRO A 162 4.30 28.82 -6.76
CA PRO A 162 3.42 29.81 -7.40
C PRO A 162 2.30 29.20 -8.25
N GLU A 163 2.60 28.21 -9.08
CA GLU A 163 1.63 27.54 -9.94
C GLU A 163 0.63 26.67 -9.16
N VAL A 164 1.06 26.03 -8.06
CA VAL A 164 0.20 25.27 -7.15
C VAL A 164 -0.73 26.24 -6.43
N LYS A 165 -0.18 27.32 -5.88
CA LYS A 165 -0.92 28.36 -5.17
C LYS A 165 -1.98 29.03 -6.04
N SER A 166 -1.70 29.17 -7.34
CA SER A 166 -2.60 29.81 -8.31
C SER A 166 -3.62 28.87 -8.96
N ALA A 167 -3.64 27.59 -8.58
CA ALA A 167 -4.65 26.65 -9.06
C ALA A 167 -6.04 27.03 -8.50
N ASP A 168 -7.09 26.64 -9.22
CA ASP A 168 -8.48 26.93 -8.88
C ASP A 168 -9.06 25.91 -7.89
N PHE A 169 -8.48 24.72 -7.80
CA PHE A 169 -8.91 23.64 -6.90
C PHE A 169 -7.73 22.74 -6.47
N HIS A 170 -7.67 22.39 -5.19
CA HIS A 170 -6.57 21.62 -4.59
C HIS A 170 -7.05 20.27 -4.05
N ILE A 171 -6.53 19.20 -4.64
CA ILE A 171 -6.84 17.82 -4.28
C ILE A 171 -5.62 17.17 -3.63
N LEU A 172 -5.82 16.58 -2.46
CA LEU A 172 -4.83 15.77 -1.77
C LEU A 172 -5.15 14.27 -1.92
N LEU A 173 -4.26 13.54 -2.58
CA LEU A 173 -4.22 12.08 -2.58
C LEU A 173 -3.50 11.62 -1.31
N SER A 174 -4.27 11.31 -0.27
CA SER A 174 -3.73 11.07 1.07
C SER A 174 -3.62 9.59 1.39
N HIS A 175 -2.39 9.07 1.39
CA HIS A 175 -2.06 7.82 2.06
C HIS A 175 -1.56 8.07 3.49
N LEU A 176 -2.18 9.02 4.20
CA LEU A 176 -1.81 9.45 5.55
C LEU A 176 -2.77 8.94 6.63
N GLY A 177 -3.93 8.45 6.24
CA GLY A 177 -4.94 7.95 7.17
C GLY A 177 -5.81 9.04 7.78
N LEU A 178 -7.04 8.65 8.14
CA LEU A 178 -8.10 9.55 8.56
C LEU A 178 -7.71 10.53 9.67
N PRO A 179 -6.99 10.13 10.75
CA PRO A 179 -6.63 11.08 11.80
C PRO A 179 -5.73 12.23 11.31
N LEU A 180 -4.85 11.96 10.34
CA LEU A 180 -3.99 13.00 9.79
C LEU A 180 -4.74 13.82 8.72
N ASP A 181 -5.66 13.20 7.98
CA ASP A 181 -6.57 13.90 7.07
C ASP A 181 -7.44 14.92 7.82
N GLU A 182 -8.07 14.50 8.92
CA GLU A 182 -8.85 15.39 9.80
C GLU A 182 -8.01 16.55 10.33
N LYS A 183 -6.76 16.28 10.73
CA LYS A 183 -5.82 17.31 11.18
C LYS A 183 -5.48 18.29 10.04
N ILE A 184 -5.30 17.81 8.82
CA ILE A 184 -5.04 18.64 7.64
C ILE A 184 -6.21 19.59 7.38
N THR A 185 -7.46 19.11 7.47
CA THR A 185 -8.64 19.99 7.29
C THR A 185 -8.68 21.17 8.27
N ALA A 186 -8.08 21.02 9.46
CA ALA A 186 -8.03 22.08 10.47
C ALA A 186 -6.83 23.03 10.29
N GLU A 187 -5.72 22.54 9.74
CA GLU A 187 -4.45 23.27 9.68
C GLU A 187 -4.10 23.85 8.30
N VAL A 188 -4.75 23.38 7.24
CA VAL A 188 -4.45 23.70 5.83
C VAL A 188 -5.76 23.94 5.08
N PRO A 189 -6.43 25.08 5.29
CA PRO A 189 -7.71 25.41 4.66
C PRO A 189 -7.64 25.59 3.14
N GLU A 190 -6.44 25.63 2.57
CA GLU A 190 -6.21 25.68 1.12
C GLU A 190 -6.49 24.35 0.40
N ILE A 191 -6.71 23.24 1.12
CA ILE A 191 -7.10 21.96 0.50
C ILE A 191 -8.62 21.86 0.42
N ASP A 192 -9.14 21.72 -0.80
CA ASP A 192 -10.57 21.61 -1.05
C ASP A 192 -11.09 20.18 -0.92
N LEU A 193 -10.30 19.18 -1.35
CA LEU A 193 -10.70 17.78 -1.35
C LEU A 193 -9.54 16.87 -0.91
N ILE A 194 -9.81 15.96 0.04
CA ILE A 194 -8.92 14.87 0.40
C ILE A 194 -9.53 13.55 -0.07
N ILE A 195 -8.78 12.79 -0.87
CA ILE A 195 -9.08 11.41 -1.21
C ILE A 195 -8.17 10.53 -0.34
N GLY A 196 -8.74 9.96 0.72
CA GLY A 196 -8.04 9.26 1.79
C GLY A 196 -7.87 7.75 1.59
N ALA A 197 -6.87 7.21 2.27
CA ALA A 197 -6.47 5.80 2.25
C ALA A 197 -5.87 5.37 3.60
N HIS A 198 -5.06 4.30 3.64
CA HIS A 198 -4.26 3.79 4.77
C HIS A 198 -5.05 3.17 5.93
N THR A 199 -6.10 3.84 6.39
CA THR A 199 -6.94 3.43 7.53
C THR A 199 -8.16 2.62 7.11
N HIS A 200 -8.31 2.37 5.80
CA HIS A 200 -9.37 1.53 5.20
C HIS A 200 -10.79 2.03 5.48
N HIS A 201 -10.94 3.32 5.76
CA HIS A 201 -12.23 3.95 5.98
C HIS A 201 -12.97 4.14 4.64
N VAL A 202 -14.29 4.27 4.72
CA VAL A 202 -15.16 4.51 3.57
C VAL A 202 -16.01 5.74 3.89
N PHE A 203 -16.15 6.63 2.92
CA PHE A 203 -17.16 7.68 2.96
C PHE A 203 -18.17 7.40 1.86
N GLU A 204 -19.22 6.63 2.18
CA GLU A 204 -20.22 6.16 1.19
C GLU A 204 -20.84 7.29 0.38
N ASP A 205 -21.14 8.43 1.03
CA ASP A 205 -21.70 9.64 0.42
C ASP A 205 -20.76 10.87 0.56
N GLY A 206 -19.46 10.62 0.79
CA GLY A 206 -18.50 11.67 1.16
C GLY A 206 -18.70 12.24 2.57
N ALA A 207 -17.83 13.17 2.94
CA ALA A 207 -18.00 14.02 4.11
C ALA A 207 -17.43 15.43 3.83
N CYS A 208 -17.76 16.39 4.68
CA CYS A 208 -17.14 17.71 4.67
C CYS A 208 -16.77 18.10 6.10
N LEU A 209 -15.50 18.44 6.31
CA LEU A 209 -14.96 18.84 7.60
C LEU A 209 -14.13 20.11 7.42
N ASN A 210 -14.44 21.14 8.20
CA ASN A 210 -13.77 22.45 8.14
C ASN A 210 -13.75 23.12 6.75
N GLY A 211 -14.70 22.78 5.88
CA GLY A 211 -14.77 23.30 4.51
C GLY A 211 -14.05 22.43 3.47
N THR A 212 -13.31 21.40 3.91
CA THR A 212 -12.65 20.43 3.03
C THR A 212 -13.53 19.19 2.84
N TYR A 213 -13.73 18.77 1.59
CA TYR A 213 -14.44 17.55 1.26
C TYR A 213 -13.55 16.32 1.47
N LEU A 214 -14.14 15.20 1.86
CA LEU A 214 -13.46 13.94 2.15
C LEU A 214 -14.10 12.78 1.37
N ALA A 215 -13.27 11.99 0.70
CA ALA A 215 -13.64 10.77 -0.01
C ALA A 215 -12.69 9.63 0.35
N ALA A 216 -13.18 8.39 0.41
CA ALA A 216 -12.36 7.19 0.59
C ALA A 216 -13.17 5.95 0.18
N ALA A 217 -12.50 4.94 -0.40
CA ALA A 217 -13.12 3.74 -0.96
C ALA A 217 -12.67 2.44 -0.28
N GLY A 218 -12.43 2.49 1.04
CA GLY A 218 -12.26 1.29 1.87
C GLY A 218 -10.95 0.57 1.57
N LYS A 219 -11.03 -0.70 1.19
CA LYS A 219 -9.88 -1.53 0.82
C LYS A 219 -10.28 -2.69 -0.07
N TYR A 220 -9.29 -3.39 -0.62
CA TYR A 220 -9.42 -4.66 -1.32
C TYR A 220 -10.35 -4.59 -2.55
N GLY A 221 -10.55 -3.39 -3.08
CA GLY A 221 -11.54 -3.13 -4.12
C GLY A 221 -12.97 -3.43 -3.68
N GLN A 222 -13.29 -3.35 -2.39
CA GLN A 222 -14.66 -3.47 -1.88
C GLN A 222 -15.55 -2.33 -2.38
N PHE A 223 -14.96 -1.17 -2.63
CA PHE A 223 -15.63 -0.02 -3.22
C PHE A 223 -14.83 0.53 -4.41
N ALA A 224 -15.55 1.16 -5.35
CA ALA A 224 -14.98 2.07 -6.33
C ALA A 224 -15.52 3.47 -6.04
N GLY A 225 -14.63 4.43 -5.80
CA GLY A 225 -15.04 5.81 -5.53
C GLY A 225 -15.36 6.56 -6.82
N GLU A 226 -16.37 7.41 -6.76
CA GLU A 226 -16.80 8.33 -7.80
C GLU A 226 -17.03 9.71 -7.18
N ILE A 227 -16.36 10.72 -7.72
CA ILE A 227 -16.48 12.11 -7.27
C ILE A 227 -16.83 12.95 -8.49
N ASN A 228 -18.02 13.53 -8.54
CA ASN A 228 -18.43 14.41 -9.63
C ASN A 228 -18.34 15.86 -9.15
N LEU A 229 -17.53 16.65 -9.84
CA LEU A 229 -17.28 18.06 -9.60
C LEU A 229 -17.91 18.89 -10.71
N ILE A 230 -18.59 19.97 -10.34
CA ILE A 230 -19.13 20.95 -11.28
C ILE A 230 -18.48 22.30 -10.99
N PHE A 231 -17.75 22.84 -11.97
CA PHE A 231 -17.15 24.17 -11.88
C PHE A 231 -17.95 25.18 -12.70
N GLU A 232 -18.19 26.35 -12.13
CA GLU A 232 -18.76 27.51 -12.81
C GLU A 232 -17.79 28.68 -12.74
N HIS A 233 -17.29 29.13 -13.90
CA HIS A 233 -16.28 30.20 -13.96
C HIS A 233 -15.01 29.87 -13.16
N HIS A 234 -14.56 28.61 -13.25
CA HIS A 234 -13.41 28.05 -12.54
C HIS A 234 -13.59 27.87 -11.03
N GLU A 235 -14.74 28.24 -10.45
CA GLU A 235 -15.04 28.02 -9.03
C GLU A 235 -15.92 26.76 -8.86
N LEU A 236 -15.65 25.96 -7.82
CA LEU A 236 -16.49 24.80 -7.50
C LEU A 236 -17.90 25.27 -7.14
N SER A 237 -18.89 24.79 -7.89
CA SER A 237 -20.31 25.09 -7.67
C SER A 237 -21.07 23.94 -7.02
N ASP A 238 -20.67 22.70 -7.30
CA ASP A 238 -21.28 21.50 -6.73
C ASP A 238 -20.30 20.32 -6.71
N ILE A 239 -20.46 19.43 -5.74
CA ILE A 239 -19.70 18.19 -5.61
C ILE A 239 -20.60 17.09 -5.07
N THR A 240 -20.54 15.93 -5.72
CA THR A 240 -21.17 14.70 -5.22
C THR A 240 -20.11 13.60 -5.13
N ILE A 241 -20.15 12.84 -4.04
CA ILE A 241 -19.18 11.78 -3.74
C ILE A 241 -19.97 10.51 -3.45
N HIS A 242 -19.61 9.42 -4.11
CA HIS A 242 -20.20 8.11 -3.87
C HIS A 242 -19.15 7.00 -3.90
N ALA A 243 -19.20 6.10 -2.92
CA ALA A 243 -18.42 4.87 -2.93
C ALA A 243 -19.31 3.69 -3.37
N HIS A 244 -19.07 3.16 -4.57
CA HIS A 244 -19.85 2.06 -5.14
C HIS A 244 -19.37 0.72 -4.62
N GLU A 245 -20.18 0.04 -3.81
CA GLU A 245 -19.84 -1.29 -3.31
C GLU A 245 -19.78 -2.32 -4.46
N THR A 246 -18.63 -2.97 -4.62
CA THR A 246 -18.39 -3.91 -5.73
C THR A 246 -19.16 -5.22 -5.58
N SER A 247 -19.70 -5.51 -4.39
CA SER A 247 -20.61 -6.63 -4.15
C SER A 247 -21.90 -6.49 -4.98
N HIS A 248 -22.39 -5.27 -5.16
CA HIS A 248 -23.58 -4.95 -5.97
C HIS A 248 -23.32 -4.94 -7.48
N MET A 249 -22.05 -4.92 -7.91
CA MET A 249 -21.69 -4.96 -9.33
C MET A 249 -21.86 -6.38 -9.92
N PRO A 250 -22.29 -6.49 -11.19
CA PRO A 250 -22.57 -7.78 -11.83
C PRO A 250 -21.32 -8.65 -11.95
N SER A 251 -21.42 -9.89 -11.48
CA SER A 251 -20.42 -10.94 -11.69
C SER A 251 -20.65 -11.65 -13.04
N LYS A 252 -19.56 -12.12 -13.66
CA LYS A 252 -19.59 -12.99 -14.85
C LYS A 252 -18.88 -14.31 -14.55
N PRO A 253 -19.26 -15.44 -15.17
CA PRO A 253 -18.56 -16.71 -14.99
C PRO A 253 -17.04 -16.63 -15.29
N SER A 254 -16.66 -15.80 -16.26
CA SER A 254 -15.26 -15.54 -16.64
C SER A 254 -14.44 -14.87 -15.52
N ASP A 255 -15.09 -14.23 -14.54
CA ASP A 255 -14.38 -13.54 -13.45
C ASP A 255 -13.63 -14.56 -12.60
N LYS A 256 -14.29 -15.66 -12.24
CA LYS A 256 -13.69 -16.74 -11.44
C LYS A 256 -12.51 -17.39 -12.16
N GLU A 257 -12.69 -17.69 -13.45
CA GLU A 257 -11.63 -18.28 -14.27
C GLU A 257 -10.40 -17.36 -14.36
N TRP A 258 -10.62 -16.04 -14.50
CA TRP A 258 -9.53 -15.07 -14.50
C TRP A 258 -8.78 -15.06 -13.16
N ILE A 259 -9.51 -14.99 -12.03
CA ILE A 259 -8.91 -14.95 -10.68
C ILE A 259 -8.06 -16.20 -10.44
N GLU A 260 -8.61 -17.39 -10.71
CA GLU A 260 -7.91 -18.66 -10.54
C GLU A 260 -6.67 -18.74 -11.44
N THR A 261 -6.78 -18.24 -12.68
CA THR A 261 -5.66 -18.23 -13.63
C THR A 261 -4.52 -17.34 -13.15
N VAL A 262 -4.82 -16.16 -12.59
CA VAL A 262 -3.81 -15.24 -12.06
C VAL A 262 -3.08 -15.86 -10.87
N GLU A 263 -3.80 -16.48 -9.94
CA GLU A 263 -3.17 -17.17 -8.80
C GLU A 263 -2.28 -18.33 -9.26
N VAL A 264 -2.81 -19.23 -10.09
CA VAL A 264 -2.08 -20.40 -10.59
C VAL A 264 -0.82 -20.00 -11.35
N ASN A 265 -0.89 -18.97 -12.20
CA ASN A 265 0.28 -18.49 -12.93
C ASN A 265 1.33 -17.89 -12.00
N GLY A 266 0.92 -17.15 -10.97
CA GLY A 266 1.83 -16.60 -9.96
C GLY A 266 2.58 -17.70 -9.22
N ARG A 267 1.85 -18.71 -8.72
CA ARG A 267 2.44 -19.89 -8.06
C ARG A 267 3.38 -20.64 -8.97
N LYS A 268 3.00 -20.83 -10.24
CA LYS A 268 3.84 -21.48 -11.24
C LYS A 268 5.16 -20.74 -11.43
N LEU A 269 5.16 -19.41 -11.52
CA LEU A 269 6.37 -18.61 -11.63
C LEU A 269 7.27 -18.78 -10.40
N LEU A 270 6.70 -18.64 -9.19
CA LEU A 270 7.45 -18.80 -7.95
C LEU A 270 8.01 -20.22 -7.77
N SER A 271 7.30 -21.25 -8.23
CA SER A 271 7.72 -22.65 -8.11
C SER A 271 8.95 -23.01 -8.95
N GLN A 272 9.31 -22.18 -9.95
CA GLN A 272 10.48 -22.41 -10.80
C GLN A 272 11.80 -22.13 -10.08
N GLU A 273 11.77 -21.30 -9.03
CA GLU A 273 12.97 -20.94 -8.27
C GLU A 273 13.06 -21.79 -7.00
N VAL A 274 13.98 -22.75 -7.01
CA VAL A 274 14.35 -23.52 -5.82
C VAL A 274 15.28 -22.68 -4.96
N VAL A 275 14.85 -22.38 -3.73
CA VAL A 275 15.62 -21.65 -2.72
C VAL A 275 16.59 -22.59 -2.01
N LYS A 276 16.11 -23.75 -1.56
CA LYS A 276 16.93 -24.75 -0.84
C LYS A 276 16.27 -26.13 -0.83
N SER A 277 17.08 -27.18 -0.81
CA SER A 277 16.64 -28.55 -0.60
C SER A 277 17.28 -29.16 0.65
N PHE A 278 16.52 -29.99 1.35
CA PHE A 278 16.92 -30.77 2.53
C PHE A 278 16.79 -32.27 2.23
N ASP A 279 17.22 -33.13 3.16
CA ASP A 279 17.11 -34.58 2.99
C ASP A 279 15.73 -35.13 3.40
N HIS A 280 15.02 -34.43 4.27
CA HIS A 280 13.70 -34.75 4.83
C HIS A 280 12.78 -33.52 4.88
N GLU A 281 11.49 -33.75 5.15
CA GLU A 281 10.52 -32.69 5.47
C GLU A 281 10.84 -32.08 6.84
N LEU A 282 10.74 -30.76 6.98
CA LEU A 282 11.14 -30.09 8.22
C LEU A 282 9.97 -29.98 9.20
N SER A 283 10.27 -30.13 10.48
CA SER A 283 9.36 -29.77 11.56
C SER A 283 9.21 -28.25 11.68
N LEU A 284 8.20 -27.80 12.44
CA LEU A 284 8.02 -26.38 12.74
C LEU A 284 9.27 -25.79 13.42
N ASP A 285 9.86 -26.52 14.37
CA ASP A 285 11.00 -26.04 15.15
C ASP A 285 12.27 -25.95 14.29
N GLU A 286 12.51 -26.92 13.40
CA GLU A 286 13.59 -26.83 12.40
C GLU A 286 13.39 -25.63 11.45
N SER A 287 12.15 -25.41 11.00
CA SER A 287 11.81 -24.29 10.10
C SER A 287 12.04 -22.94 10.79
N CYS A 288 11.58 -22.78 12.03
CA CYS A 288 11.80 -21.59 12.85
C CYS A 288 13.30 -21.33 13.08
N GLN A 289 14.09 -22.38 13.36
CA GLN A 289 15.53 -22.24 13.52
C GLN A 289 16.20 -21.77 12.22
N ILE A 290 15.79 -22.29 11.06
CA ILE A 290 16.30 -21.84 9.76
C ILE A 290 15.97 -20.36 9.53
N VAL A 291 14.75 -19.92 9.83
CA VAL A 291 14.34 -18.51 9.74
C VAL A 291 15.24 -17.63 10.61
N MET A 292 15.42 -17.99 11.88
CA MET A 292 16.28 -17.23 12.80
C MET A 292 17.75 -17.19 12.34
N THR A 293 18.29 -18.29 11.82
CA THR A 293 19.64 -18.33 11.24
C THR A 293 19.74 -17.38 10.04
N ALA A 294 18.79 -17.43 9.11
CA ALA A 294 18.75 -16.54 7.95
C ALA A 294 18.62 -15.06 8.37
N MET A 295 17.81 -14.76 9.40
CA MET A 295 17.71 -13.41 9.96
C MET A 295 19.04 -12.92 10.53
N LYS A 296 19.76 -13.76 11.29
CA LYS A 296 21.09 -13.41 11.84
C LYS A 296 22.11 -13.14 10.75
N GLU A 297 22.19 -14.02 9.76
CA GLU A 297 23.11 -13.88 8.63
C GLU A 297 22.80 -12.62 7.82
N TYR A 298 21.53 -12.37 7.51
CA TYR A 298 21.11 -11.20 6.75
C TYR A 298 21.33 -9.88 7.51
N ALA A 299 20.98 -9.83 8.80
CA ALA A 299 21.13 -8.62 9.62
C ALA A 299 22.54 -8.42 10.17
N ASN A 300 23.43 -9.42 10.05
CA ASN A 300 24.69 -9.50 10.77
C ASN A 300 24.49 -9.27 12.28
N ALA A 301 23.63 -10.09 12.89
CA ALA A 301 23.20 -9.97 14.29
C ALA A 301 23.64 -11.17 15.15
N ASP A 302 23.91 -10.91 16.43
CA ASP A 302 24.33 -11.94 17.39
C ASP A 302 23.18 -12.86 17.82
N ILE A 303 21.96 -12.31 17.89
CA ILE A 303 20.75 -12.98 18.36
C ILE A 303 19.60 -12.64 17.40
N ALA A 304 18.76 -13.63 17.10
CA ALA A 304 17.44 -13.43 16.50
C ALA A 304 16.34 -13.93 17.45
N MET A 305 15.19 -13.28 17.40
CA MET A 305 13.99 -13.67 18.14
C MET A 305 12.80 -13.64 17.21
N ILE A 306 11.96 -14.67 17.26
CA ILE A 306 10.68 -14.74 16.53
C ILE A 306 9.60 -15.33 17.43
N ASN A 307 8.35 -15.13 17.05
CA ASN A 307 7.25 -15.97 17.51
C ASN A 307 6.99 -17.09 16.48
N SER A 308 6.74 -18.32 16.94
CA SER A 308 6.65 -19.50 16.05
C SER A 308 5.46 -19.44 15.08
N GLY A 309 4.44 -18.64 15.39
CA GLY A 309 3.30 -18.40 14.51
C GLY A 309 3.65 -17.64 13.22
N LEU A 310 4.88 -17.12 13.11
CA LEU A 310 5.44 -16.59 11.86
C LEU A 310 5.64 -17.68 10.79
N VAL A 311 5.81 -18.95 11.19
CA VAL A 311 5.88 -20.06 10.24
C VAL A 311 4.51 -20.72 10.23
N VAL A 312 3.68 -20.38 9.25
CA VAL A 312 2.28 -20.83 9.21
C VAL A 312 2.14 -22.29 8.79
N THR A 313 3.11 -22.76 8.00
CA THR A 313 3.28 -24.14 7.55
C THR A 313 4.77 -24.47 7.64
N PRO A 314 5.17 -25.60 8.23
CA PRO A 314 6.57 -26.03 8.22
C PRO A 314 7.13 -26.14 6.80
N PHE A 315 8.42 -25.85 6.65
CA PHE A 315 9.09 -25.92 5.36
C PHE A 315 9.13 -27.35 4.83
N SER A 316 8.88 -27.47 3.53
CA SER A 316 8.99 -28.75 2.86
C SER A 316 10.45 -29.14 2.62
N LYS A 317 10.68 -30.40 2.24
CA LYS A 317 12.00 -30.88 1.81
C LYS A 317 12.62 -30.02 0.70
N ASN A 318 11.80 -29.53 -0.24
CA ASN A 318 12.23 -28.68 -1.34
C ASN A 318 11.53 -27.32 -1.23
N ILE A 319 12.26 -26.33 -0.72
CA ILE A 319 11.78 -24.97 -0.62
C ILE A 319 11.94 -24.30 -1.98
N THR A 320 10.83 -24.06 -2.66
CA THR A 320 10.72 -23.09 -3.76
C THR A 320 10.22 -21.75 -3.23
N LYS A 321 10.31 -20.67 -4.02
CA LYS A 321 9.70 -19.40 -3.62
C LYS A 321 8.20 -19.51 -3.33
N ASP A 322 7.46 -20.38 -4.04
CA ASP A 322 6.03 -20.60 -3.80
C ASP A 322 5.78 -21.22 -2.42
N THR A 323 6.51 -22.30 -2.10
CA THR A 323 6.38 -22.95 -0.79
C THR A 323 6.88 -22.05 0.35
N LEU A 324 7.89 -21.21 0.08
CA LEU A 324 8.41 -20.25 1.05
C LEU A 324 7.39 -19.16 1.34
N GLN A 325 6.79 -18.57 0.30
CA GLN A 325 5.73 -17.58 0.43
C GLN A 325 4.52 -18.16 1.18
N HIS A 326 4.12 -19.40 0.87
CA HIS A 326 3.05 -20.07 1.59
C HIS A 326 3.37 -20.27 3.08
N SER A 327 4.63 -20.57 3.40
CA SER A 327 5.09 -20.82 4.78
C SER A 327 5.33 -19.54 5.57
N LEU A 328 5.68 -18.44 4.89
CA LEU A 328 5.94 -17.11 5.44
C LEU A 328 5.15 -16.01 4.68
N PRO A 329 3.80 -16.03 4.69
CA PRO A 329 2.98 -15.14 3.84
C PRO A 329 2.87 -13.71 4.40
N HIS A 330 3.79 -13.31 5.27
CA HIS A 330 3.69 -12.09 6.05
C HIS A 330 4.28 -10.90 5.31
N GLN A 331 3.67 -9.73 5.51
CA GLN A 331 4.26 -8.44 5.12
C GLN A 331 5.21 -7.88 6.20
N MET A 332 5.75 -8.74 7.05
CA MET A 332 6.59 -8.31 8.15
C MET A 332 8.01 -8.06 7.68
N ARG A 333 8.67 -7.08 8.31
CA ARG A 333 10.08 -6.77 8.06
C ARG A 333 10.93 -7.16 9.24
N LEU A 334 12.15 -7.55 8.92
CA LEU A 334 13.18 -7.70 9.93
C LEU A 334 13.52 -6.33 10.51
N ALA A 335 13.32 -6.19 11.82
CA ALA A 335 13.87 -5.08 12.59
C ALA A 335 15.24 -5.50 13.14
N ARG A 336 16.23 -4.61 13.03
CA ARG A 336 17.54 -4.76 13.67
C ARG A 336 17.71 -3.66 14.70
N LEU A 337 18.11 -4.07 15.91
CA LEU A 337 18.40 -3.18 17.02
C LEU A 337 19.83 -3.45 17.51
N GLU A 338 20.56 -2.41 17.86
CA GLU A 338 21.82 -2.51 18.59
C GLU A 338 21.55 -2.04 20.02
N VAL A 339 21.81 -2.92 20.98
CA VAL A 339 21.44 -2.73 22.38
C VAL A 339 22.57 -3.20 23.30
N THR A 340 22.64 -2.60 24.48
CA THR A 340 23.49 -3.07 25.58
C THR A 340 22.95 -4.37 26.20
N THR A 341 23.77 -5.06 27.00
CA THR A 341 23.34 -6.27 27.71
C THR A 341 22.20 -6.00 28.70
N ASP A 342 22.18 -4.83 29.35
CA ASP A 342 21.12 -4.46 30.31
C ASP A 342 19.80 -4.17 29.58
N GLU A 343 19.85 -3.48 28.44
CA GLU A 343 18.68 -3.25 27.58
C GLU A 343 18.15 -4.57 27.02
N LEU A 344 19.02 -5.45 26.51
CA LEU A 344 18.62 -6.79 26.05
C LEU A 344 17.96 -7.60 27.17
N THR A 345 18.50 -7.53 28.39
CA THR A 345 17.92 -8.20 29.56
C THR A 345 16.51 -7.68 29.84
N THR A 346 16.33 -6.37 29.80
CA THR A 346 15.02 -5.71 30.00
C THR A 346 14.02 -6.14 28.92
N ILE A 347 14.42 -6.08 27.65
CA ILE A 347 13.60 -6.53 26.51
C ILE A 347 13.18 -8.00 26.69
N CYS A 348 14.12 -8.88 27.04
CA CYS A 348 13.83 -10.28 27.28
C CYS A 348 12.86 -10.46 28.45
N GLN A 349 13.05 -9.75 29.56
CA GLN A 349 12.12 -9.81 30.70
C GLN A 349 10.70 -9.44 30.29
N ASP A 350 10.53 -8.34 29.55
CA ASP A 350 9.23 -7.88 29.08
C ASP A 350 8.59 -8.90 28.13
N VAL A 351 9.32 -9.34 27.09
CA VAL A 351 8.80 -10.29 26.09
C VAL A 351 8.45 -11.64 26.73
N PHE A 352 9.35 -12.22 27.51
CA PHE A 352 9.11 -13.54 28.11
C PHE A 352 8.07 -13.50 29.23
N SER A 353 7.82 -12.36 29.87
CA SER A 353 6.70 -12.20 30.81
C SER A 353 5.33 -12.37 30.15
N GLN A 354 5.22 -12.08 28.84
CA GLN A 354 3.97 -12.17 28.07
C GLN A 354 3.89 -13.44 27.21
N ALA A 355 4.99 -14.18 27.04
CA ALA A 355 5.09 -15.26 26.06
C ALA A 355 4.03 -16.36 26.23
N GLU A 356 3.78 -16.83 27.46
CA GLU A 356 2.76 -17.87 27.72
C GLU A 356 1.34 -17.36 27.45
N LEU A 357 1.04 -16.11 27.84
CA LEU A 357 -0.24 -15.47 27.60
C LEU A 357 -0.52 -15.33 26.10
N LEU A 358 0.49 -14.92 25.32
CA LEU A 358 0.35 -14.67 23.89
C LEU A 358 0.36 -15.96 23.07
N ALA A 359 1.00 -17.04 23.53
CA ALA A 359 1.28 -18.23 22.71
C ALA A 359 0.07 -18.79 21.94
N ASN A 360 -1.10 -18.82 22.59
CA ASN A 360 -2.34 -19.35 22.00
C ASN A 360 -3.32 -18.24 21.55
N GLN A 361 -2.89 -16.97 21.56
CA GLN A 361 -3.73 -15.87 21.11
C GLN A 361 -3.81 -15.83 19.60
N GLN A 362 -5.03 -15.71 19.09
CA GLN A 362 -5.27 -15.40 17.69
C GLN A 362 -4.94 -13.94 17.43
N ILE A 363 -3.99 -13.68 16.54
CA ILE A 363 -3.60 -12.34 16.15
C ILE A 363 -4.24 -12.03 14.81
N ARG A 364 -4.90 -10.87 14.70
CA ARG A 364 -5.46 -10.35 13.45
C ARG A 364 -4.92 -8.94 13.21
N GLY A 365 -4.54 -8.64 11.96
CA GLY A 365 -4.00 -7.34 11.56
C GLY A 365 -2.46 -7.26 11.56
N MET A 366 -1.93 -6.05 11.40
CA MET A 366 -0.49 -5.72 11.44
C MET A 366 0.40 -6.52 10.46
N GLY A 367 -0.13 -6.94 9.31
CA GLY A 367 0.64 -7.76 8.36
C GLY A 367 0.88 -9.21 8.81
N PHE A 368 0.46 -9.60 10.03
CA PHE A 368 0.53 -10.98 10.50
C PHE A 368 -0.57 -11.81 9.82
N ARG A 369 -0.23 -13.06 9.50
CA ARG A 369 -1.09 -14.00 8.74
C ARG A 369 -1.13 -15.39 9.38
N GLY A 370 -0.49 -15.56 10.53
CA GLY A 370 -0.54 -16.80 11.29
C GLY A 370 -1.87 -16.91 12.00
N LYS A 371 -2.27 -18.14 12.35
CA LYS A 371 -3.52 -18.38 13.09
C LYS A 371 -3.40 -17.94 14.55
N GLU A 372 -2.25 -18.21 15.16
CA GLU A 372 -1.93 -17.92 16.55
C GLU A 372 -0.52 -17.32 16.64
N PHE A 373 -0.23 -16.56 17.71
CA PHE A 373 1.09 -15.96 17.91
C PHE A 373 2.20 -17.02 18.01
N GLY A 374 1.96 -18.12 18.71
CA GLY A 374 2.92 -19.19 18.91
C GLY A 374 3.98 -18.87 19.98
N ARG A 375 4.94 -19.78 20.16
CA ARG A 375 5.97 -19.65 21.20
C ARG A 375 6.99 -18.59 20.81
N VAL A 376 7.47 -17.81 21.78
CA VAL A 376 8.67 -16.98 21.59
C VAL A 376 9.89 -17.90 21.52
N LEU A 377 10.66 -17.76 20.45
CA LEU A 377 11.88 -18.51 20.18
C LEU A 377 13.04 -17.54 20.03
N THR A 378 14.20 -17.94 20.53
CA THR A 378 15.47 -17.22 20.34
C THR A 378 16.46 -18.13 19.65
N SER A 379 17.27 -17.58 18.75
CA SER A 379 18.35 -18.32 18.10
C SER A 379 19.31 -18.87 19.15
N THR A 380 19.78 -20.11 18.96
CA THR A 380 20.91 -20.63 19.72
C THR A 380 22.15 -19.72 19.53
N PRO A 381 22.98 -19.52 20.56
CA PRO A 381 24.29 -18.88 20.39
C PRO A 381 25.08 -19.62 19.30
N ASN A 382 25.85 -18.89 18.49
CA ASN A 382 26.75 -19.52 17.52
C ASN A 382 27.71 -20.44 18.30
N ALA A 383 27.75 -21.72 17.93
CA ALA A 383 28.64 -22.71 18.53
C ALA A 383 30.10 -22.45 18.16
#